data_AF-A0A2M7R2M8-F1
#
_entry.id   AF-A0A2M7R2M8-F1
#
_cell.length_a   1.000
_cell.length_b   1.000
_cell.length_c   1.000
_cell.angle_alpha   90.00
_cell.angle_beta   90.00
_cell.angle_gamma   90.00
#
_symmetry.space_group_name_H-M   'P 1'
#
loop_
_entity.id
_entity.type
_entity.pdbx_description
1 polymer ?
#
loop_
_entity_poly.entity_id
_entity_poly.type
_entity_poly.pdbx_seq_one_letter_code
_entity_poly.pdbx_strand_id
1 'polypeptide(L)'
;MKPISEKFVEKTWQEVAGFSTNRAIKEMQKMGKNQSDLLAFLMALTEDLDPEVRELAIYIAFVVYRIFEGSRIRIKKITSKEIIDCYEYNEDLIGKLEGADEKFIDRIARIQISKQPHVMKYVVEALMEGSEDGDDVVLTDEDKGFLFLLLKTVVDLLDKKTY
;
A
#
# COMPACT_ATOMS: atom_id res chain seq x y z
N MET A 1 -8.97 1.86 13.22
CA MET A 1 -9.97 0.84 13.66
C MET A 1 -9.30 -0.24 14.53
N LYS A 2 -10.01 -1.28 15.02
CA LYS A 2 -9.31 -2.46 15.62
C LYS A 2 -8.40 -3.12 14.57
N PRO A 3 -7.27 -3.74 14.96
CA PRO A 3 -6.41 -4.46 14.02
C PRO A 3 -7.18 -5.52 13.23
N ILE A 4 -6.97 -5.55 11.92
CA ILE A 4 -7.45 -6.62 11.02
C ILE A 4 -6.56 -7.84 11.26
N SER A 5 -7.15 -9.02 11.40
CA SER A 5 -6.38 -10.24 11.69
C SER A 5 -5.51 -10.66 10.51
N GLU A 6 -4.35 -11.25 10.81
CA GLU A 6 -3.43 -11.82 9.83
C GLU A 6 -4.12 -12.79 8.87
N LYS A 7 -4.86 -13.76 9.41
CA LYS A 7 -5.64 -14.72 8.62
C LYS A 7 -6.60 -14.05 7.62
N PHE A 8 -7.14 -12.88 7.94
CA PHE A 8 -8.03 -12.15 7.03
C PHE A 8 -7.24 -11.47 5.91
N VAL A 9 -6.10 -10.87 6.24
CA VAL A 9 -5.14 -10.30 5.29
C VAL A 9 -4.69 -11.38 4.30
N GLU A 10 -4.25 -12.53 4.81
CA GLU A 10 -3.82 -13.69 4.02
C GLU A 10 -4.89 -14.16 3.04
N LYS A 11 -6.10 -14.40 3.56
CA LYS A 11 -7.22 -14.83 2.74
C LYS A 11 -7.52 -13.83 1.62
N THR A 12 -7.42 -12.53 1.91
CA THR A 12 -7.81 -11.49 0.96
C THR A 12 -6.79 -11.36 -0.18
N TRP A 13 -5.49 -11.34 0.11
CA TRP A 13 -4.49 -11.26 -0.96
C TRP A 13 -4.52 -12.51 -1.85
N GLN A 14 -4.72 -13.70 -1.26
CA GLN A 14 -4.90 -14.95 -2.02
C GLN A 14 -6.14 -14.91 -2.91
N GLU A 15 -7.24 -14.33 -2.43
CA GLU A 15 -8.44 -14.16 -3.24
C GLU A 15 -8.17 -13.23 -4.43
N VAL A 16 -7.47 -12.13 -4.21
CA VAL A 16 -7.11 -11.15 -5.25
C VAL A 16 -6.16 -11.77 -6.28
N ALA A 17 -5.17 -12.55 -5.85
CA ALA A 17 -4.27 -13.29 -6.74
C ALA A 17 -5.02 -14.27 -7.66
N GLY A 18 -6.17 -14.79 -7.20
CA GLY A 18 -7.05 -15.66 -7.99
C GLY A 18 -8.04 -14.93 -8.90
N PHE A 19 -7.99 -13.60 -9.03
CA PHE A 19 -8.91 -12.87 -9.90
C PHE A 19 -8.62 -13.14 -11.38
N SER A 20 -9.68 -13.36 -12.16
CA SER A 20 -9.57 -13.23 -13.62
C SER A 20 -9.36 -11.77 -14.01
N THR A 21 -8.73 -11.52 -15.16
CA THR A 21 -8.51 -10.17 -15.70
C THR A 21 -9.80 -9.34 -15.71
N ASN A 22 -10.91 -9.93 -16.16
CA ASN A 22 -12.22 -9.26 -16.18
C ASN A 22 -12.72 -8.87 -14.79
N ARG A 23 -12.45 -9.71 -13.77
CA ARG A 23 -12.81 -9.42 -12.38
C ARG A 23 -11.91 -8.31 -11.82
N ALA A 24 -10.61 -8.39 -12.04
CA ALA A 24 -9.64 -7.37 -11.62
C ALA A 24 -10.01 -5.99 -12.17
N ILE A 25 -10.32 -5.89 -13.47
CA ILE A 25 -10.76 -4.63 -14.10
C ILE A 25 -12.03 -4.08 -13.43
N LYS A 26 -13.04 -4.92 -13.20
CA LYS A 26 -14.29 -4.49 -12.56
C LYS A 26 -14.09 -3.99 -11.14
N GLU A 27 -13.28 -4.69 -10.35
CA GLU A 27 -13.01 -4.30 -8.97
C GLU A 27 -12.13 -3.04 -8.90
N MET A 28 -11.16 -2.88 -9.81
CA MET A 28 -10.38 -1.65 -9.93
C MET A 28 -11.27 -0.44 -10.31
N GLN A 29 -12.18 -0.62 -11.26
CA GLN A 29 -13.17 0.42 -11.60
C GLN A 29 -14.07 0.78 -10.42
N LYS A 30 -14.44 -0.21 -9.59
CA LYS A 30 -15.22 0.01 -8.37
C LYS A 30 -14.41 0.83 -7.35
N MET A 31 -13.14 0.51 -7.14
CA MET A 31 -12.23 1.31 -6.32
C MET A 31 -12.14 2.75 -6.85
N GLY A 32 -11.92 2.94 -8.16
CA GLY A 32 -11.85 4.27 -8.77
C GLY A 32 -13.12 5.11 -8.62
N LYS A 33 -14.31 4.48 -8.62
CA LYS A 33 -15.57 5.18 -8.32
C LYS A 33 -15.72 5.56 -6.85
N ASN A 34 -15.30 4.66 -5.96
CA ASN A 34 -15.45 4.87 -4.51
C ASN A 34 -14.37 5.79 -3.92
N GLN A 35 -13.17 5.75 -4.47
CA GLN A 35 -11.96 6.42 -3.98
C GLN A 35 -11.19 7.06 -5.15
N SER A 36 -11.88 7.92 -5.91
CA SER A 36 -11.33 8.61 -7.09
C SER A 36 -10.01 9.31 -6.80
N ASP A 37 -9.94 10.04 -5.68
CA ASP A 37 -8.80 10.90 -5.36
C ASP A 37 -7.60 10.05 -4.93
N LEU A 38 -7.84 8.91 -4.27
CA LEU A 38 -6.79 7.96 -3.89
C LEU A 38 -6.19 7.28 -5.13
N LEU A 39 -7.03 6.87 -6.09
CA LEU A 39 -6.54 6.27 -7.32
C LEU A 39 -5.78 7.31 -8.16
N ALA A 40 -6.29 8.54 -8.27
CA ALA A 40 -5.61 9.63 -8.97
C ALA A 40 -4.23 9.93 -8.36
N PHE A 41 -4.15 9.94 -7.02
CA PHE A 41 -2.88 10.10 -6.30
C PHE A 41 -1.90 8.96 -6.62
N LEU A 42 -2.34 7.70 -6.56
CA LEU A 42 -1.50 6.55 -6.91
C LEU A 42 -0.98 6.65 -8.35
N MET A 43 -1.84 7.00 -9.30
CA MET A 43 -1.45 7.14 -10.71
C MET A 43 -0.44 8.26 -10.92
N ALA A 44 -0.63 9.42 -10.26
CA ALA A 44 0.26 10.56 -10.38
C ALA A 44 1.64 10.29 -9.76
N LEU A 45 1.69 9.72 -8.55
CA LEU A 45 2.94 9.46 -7.83
C LEU A 45 3.78 8.35 -8.46
N THR A 46 3.17 7.48 -9.27
CA THR A 46 3.86 6.36 -9.92
C THR A 46 4.07 6.57 -11.41
N GLU A 47 3.71 7.74 -11.96
CA GLU A 47 3.74 8.01 -13.41
C GLU A 47 5.14 7.82 -14.02
N ASP A 48 6.16 8.32 -13.31
CA ASP A 48 7.57 8.31 -13.73
C ASP A 48 8.32 7.02 -13.36
N LEU A 49 7.68 6.08 -12.66
CA LEU A 49 8.29 4.80 -12.35
C LEU A 49 8.31 3.87 -13.56
N ASP A 50 9.22 2.90 -13.53
CA ASP A 50 9.22 1.80 -14.49
C ASP A 50 7.83 1.11 -14.51
N PRO A 51 7.33 0.70 -15.69
CA PRO A 51 5.99 0.15 -15.82
C PRO A 51 5.68 -1.01 -14.87
N GLU A 52 6.64 -1.92 -14.68
CA GLU A 52 6.52 -3.07 -13.80
C GLU A 52 6.46 -2.67 -12.31
N VAL A 53 7.26 -1.68 -11.91
CA VAL A 53 7.26 -1.12 -10.55
C VAL A 53 5.94 -0.40 -10.26
N ARG A 54 5.45 0.39 -11.23
CA ARG A 54 4.13 1.04 -11.15
C ARG A 54 3.00 0.03 -11.04
N GLU A 55 3.01 -1.02 -11.86
CA GLU A 55 2.00 -2.08 -11.83
C GLU A 55 1.98 -2.80 -10.48
N LEU A 56 3.16 -3.11 -9.93
CA LEU A 56 3.29 -3.68 -8.59
C LEU A 56 2.73 -2.74 -7.52
N ALA A 57 3.08 -1.46 -7.56
CA ALA A 57 2.59 -0.45 -6.61
C ALA A 57 1.06 -0.37 -6.59
N ILE A 58 0.45 -0.31 -7.78
CA ILE A 58 -1.01 -0.25 -7.95
C ILE A 58 -1.65 -1.56 -7.47
N TYR A 59 -1.04 -2.70 -7.76
CA TYR A 59 -1.51 -4.01 -7.30
C TYR A 59 -1.53 -4.11 -5.77
N ILE A 60 -0.41 -3.79 -5.10
CA ILE A 60 -0.33 -3.84 -3.63
C ILE A 60 -1.34 -2.87 -3.02
N ALA A 61 -1.45 -1.65 -3.54
CA ALA A 61 -2.44 -0.67 -3.07
C ALA A 61 -3.88 -1.18 -3.23
N PHE A 62 -4.18 -1.88 -4.32
CA PHE A 62 -5.48 -2.49 -4.55
C PHE A 62 -5.76 -3.64 -3.56
N VAL A 63 -4.78 -4.51 -3.28
CA VAL A 63 -4.93 -5.55 -2.25
C VAL A 63 -5.19 -4.93 -0.88
N VAL A 64 -4.43 -3.89 -0.50
CA VAL A 64 -4.64 -3.14 0.74
C VAL A 64 -6.06 -2.57 0.78
N TYR A 65 -6.52 -1.91 -0.29
CA TYR A 65 -7.90 -1.41 -0.37
C TYR A 65 -8.92 -2.52 -0.14
N ARG A 66 -8.74 -3.68 -0.77
CA ARG A 66 -9.63 -4.84 -0.62
C ARG A 66 -9.64 -5.41 0.79
N ILE A 67 -8.51 -5.42 1.48
CA ILE A 67 -8.42 -5.82 2.88
C ILE A 67 -9.30 -4.91 3.75
N PHE A 68 -9.19 -3.59 3.59
CA PHE A 68 -10.03 -2.66 4.35
C PHE A 68 -11.50 -2.77 3.95
N GLU A 69 -11.81 -2.89 2.66
CA GLU A 69 -13.18 -3.01 2.15
C GLU A 69 -13.86 -4.28 2.66
N GLY A 70 -13.15 -5.40 2.77
CA GLY A 70 -13.68 -6.66 3.29
C GLY A 70 -13.76 -6.72 4.82
N SER A 71 -13.00 -5.88 5.53
CA SER A 71 -12.91 -5.94 6.99
C SER A 71 -14.09 -5.29 7.74
N ARG A 72 -14.84 -4.39 7.09
CA ARG A 72 -15.89 -3.56 7.69
C ARG A 72 -16.99 -3.21 6.69
N ILE A 73 -17.98 -2.44 7.14
CA ILE A 73 -19.19 -2.13 6.37
C ILE A 73 -18.90 -1.09 5.30
N ARG A 74 -18.09 -0.07 5.59
CA ARG A 74 -17.87 1.05 4.65
C ARG A 74 -16.55 1.78 4.85
N ILE A 75 -16.01 2.26 3.73
CA ILE A 75 -14.89 3.20 3.69
C ILE A 75 -15.46 4.57 3.29
N LYS A 76 -15.22 5.62 4.08
CA LYS A 76 -15.57 6.99 3.68
C LYS A 76 -14.71 7.41 2.50
N LYS A 77 -15.23 8.30 1.64
CA LYS A 77 -14.42 8.90 0.58
C LYS A 77 -13.22 9.65 1.19
N ILE A 78 -12.04 9.37 0.65
CA ILE A 78 -10.80 10.08 0.93
C ILE A 78 -10.69 11.25 -0.03
N THR A 79 -10.32 12.43 0.48
CA THR A 79 -10.14 13.64 -0.33
C THR A 79 -8.67 13.89 -0.64
N SER A 80 -8.36 14.59 -1.75
CA SER A 80 -6.98 14.99 -2.09
C SER A 80 -6.24 15.70 -0.95
N LYS A 81 -6.92 16.59 -0.21
CA LYS A 81 -6.32 17.28 0.94
C LYS A 81 -5.87 16.31 2.02
N GLU A 82 -6.72 15.35 2.37
CA GLU A 82 -6.38 14.36 3.40
C GLU A 82 -5.23 13.45 2.96
N ILE A 83 -5.13 13.17 1.66
CA ILE A 83 -4.02 12.41 1.09
C ILE A 83 -2.71 13.18 1.26
N ILE A 84 -2.68 14.45 0.84
CA ILE A 84 -1.49 15.31 0.96
C ILE A 84 -1.08 15.43 2.42
N ASP A 85 -2.00 15.81 3.30
CA ASP A 85 -1.74 15.96 4.74
C ASP A 85 -1.16 14.66 5.35
N CYS A 86 -1.62 13.49 4.89
CA CYS A 86 -1.13 12.20 5.39
C CYS A 86 0.23 11.81 4.78
N TYR A 87 0.45 12.10 3.50
CA TYR A 87 1.68 11.81 2.81
C TYR A 87 2.83 12.63 3.40
N GLU A 88 2.65 13.95 3.52
CA GLU A 88 3.65 14.87 4.12
C GLU A 88 3.96 14.46 5.57
N TYR A 89 2.93 14.10 6.36
CA TYR A 89 3.16 13.60 7.72
C TYR A 89 4.03 12.33 7.75
N ASN A 90 3.79 11.41 6.82
CA ASN A 90 4.57 10.18 6.73
C ASN A 90 5.99 10.43 6.21
N GLU A 91 6.15 11.31 5.22
CA GLU A 91 7.45 11.74 4.70
C GLU A 91 8.30 12.37 5.81
N ASP A 92 7.73 13.31 6.57
CA ASP A 92 8.38 13.93 7.73
C ASP A 92 8.80 12.92 8.79
N LEU A 93 7.96 11.90 9.04
CA LEU A 93 8.24 10.86 10.02
C LEU A 93 9.39 9.96 9.57
N ILE A 94 9.45 9.64 8.28
CA ILE A 94 10.54 8.83 7.69
C ILE A 94 11.83 9.65 7.61
N GLY A 95 11.77 10.91 7.16
CA GLY A 95 12.93 11.80 7.07
C GLY A 95 13.62 12.02 8.42
N LYS A 96 12.86 12.08 9.52
CA LYS A 96 13.42 12.16 10.89
C LYS A 96 14.21 10.91 11.32
N LEU A 97 14.10 9.81 10.58
CA LEU A 97 14.82 8.57 10.84
C LEU A 97 16.06 8.40 9.95
N GLU A 98 16.38 9.36 9.08
CA GLU A 98 17.58 9.33 8.25
C GLU A 98 18.86 9.54 9.07
N GLY A 99 19.50 8.44 9.45
CA GLY A 99 20.91 8.38 9.79
C GLY A 99 21.74 7.99 8.56
N ALA A 100 22.95 8.54 8.43
CA ALA A 100 23.79 8.49 7.22
C ALA A 100 24.18 7.08 6.69
N ASP A 101 23.91 6.00 7.43
CA ASP A 101 24.33 4.63 7.10
C ASP A 101 23.25 3.55 7.33
N GLU A 102 22.01 3.91 7.70
CA GLU A 102 20.99 2.89 8.01
C GLU A 102 20.30 2.36 6.75
N LYS A 103 20.33 1.03 6.59
CA LYS A 103 19.61 0.32 5.53
C LYS A 103 18.11 0.55 5.66
N PHE A 104 17.41 0.59 4.54
CA PHE A 104 15.96 0.80 4.47
C PHE A 104 15.16 -0.14 5.40
N ILE A 105 15.58 -1.41 5.53
CA ILE A 105 14.96 -2.40 6.43
C ILE A 105 15.00 -1.96 7.91
N ASP A 106 16.12 -1.41 8.36
CA ASP A 106 16.29 -0.96 9.75
C ASP A 106 15.37 0.24 10.05
N ARG A 107 15.12 1.08 9.04
CA ARG A 107 14.16 2.19 9.12
C ARG A 107 12.73 1.69 9.25
N ILE A 108 12.31 0.74 8.40
CA ILE A 108 10.95 0.15 8.45
C ILE A 108 10.69 -0.51 9.80
N ALA A 109 11.66 -1.26 10.33
CA ALA A 109 11.53 -1.93 11.62
C ALA A 109 11.24 -0.94 12.77
N ARG A 110 11.74 0.29 12.68
CA ARG A 110 11.46 1.38 13.63
C ARG A 110 10.11 2.08 13.39
N ILE A 111 9.63 2.09 12.14
CA ILE A 111 8.36 2.72 11.71
C ILE A 111 7.14 1.81 11.95
N GLN A 112 7.32 0.56 12.40
CA GLN A 112 6.26 -0.44 12.69
C GLN A 112 5.24 -0.06 13.81
N ILE A 113 4.92 1.23 13.98
CA ILE A 113 3.81 1.73 14.79
C ILE A 113 2.61 2.02 13.87
N SER A 114 2.21 1.05 13.03
CA SER A 114 0.89 1.12 12.40
C SER A 114 -0.15 0.49 13.31
N LYS A 115 -1.35 1.07 13.35
CA LYS A 115 -2.51 0.45 14.00
C LYS A 115 -2.94 -0.85 13.32
N GLN A 116 -2.44 -1.11 12.11
CA GLN A 116 -2.73 -2.28 11.29
C GLN A 116 -1.46 -3.10 11.02
N PRO A 117 -0.88 -3.74 12.06
CA PRO A 117 0.42 -4.40 11.96
C PRO A 117 0.45 -5.51 10.91
N HIS A 118 -0.63 -6.29 10.78
CA HIS A 118 -0.71 -7.38 9.80
C HIS A 118 -0.83 -6.88 8.35
N VAL A 119 -1.47 -5.72 8.13
CA VAL A 119 -1.54 -5.12 6.80
C VAL A 119 -0.18 -4.54 6.42
N MET A 120 0.50 -3.88 7.37
CA MET A 120 1.86 -3.40 7.13
C MET A 120 2.86 -4.53 6.91
N LYS A 121 2.72 -5.66 7.63
CA LYS A 121 3.53 -6.85 7.40
C LYS A 121 3.40 -7.32 5.95
N TYR A 122 2.18 -7.46 5.45
CA TYR A 122 1.93 -7.80 4.04
C TYR A 122 2.60 -6.81 3.07
N VAL A 123 2.47 -5.50 3.31
CA VAL A 123 3.12 -4.48 2.45
C VAL A 123 4.64 -4.65 2.43
N VAL A 124 5.25 -4.87 3.59
CA VAL A 124 6.71 -5.05 3.68
C VAL A 124 7.13 -6.34 3.01
N GLU A 125 6.43 -7.45 3.24
CA GLU A 125 6.71 -8.73 2.58
C GLU A 125 6.61 -8.59 1.05
N ALA A 126 5.53 -8.00 0.53
CA ALA A 126 5.34 -7.80 -0.90
C ALA A 126 6.39 -6.89 -1.57
N LEU A 127 7.02 -5.97 -0.83
CA LEU A 127 8.12 -5.12 -1.34
C LEU A 127 9.50 -5.79 -1.21
N MET A 128 9.61 -6.81 -0.35
CA MET A 128 10.85 -7.56 -0.13
C MET A 128 10.90 -8.86 -0.94
N GLU A 129 9.75 -9.37 -1.36
CA GLU A 129 9.62 -10.45 -2.33
C GLU A 129 10.29 -10.01 -3.64
N GLY A 130 11.44 -10.62 -3.95
CA GLY A 130 12.26 -10.31 -5.12
C GLY A 130 13.35 -11.35 -5.37
N SER A 131 13.21 -12.02 -6.52
CA SER A 131 14.18 -12.85 -7.26
C SER A 131 14.81 -14.07 -6.56
N GLU A 132 14.01 -15.00 -6.04
CA GLU A 132 14.48 -16.40 -5.93
C GLU A 132 14.12 -17.22 -7.19
N ASP A 133 13.02 -16.90 -7.90
CA ASP A 133 12.52 -17.70 -9.03
C ASP A 133 12.41 -16.98 -10.40
N GLY A 134 12.93 -15.75 -10.54
CA GLY A 134 13.24 -15.12 -11.84
C GLY A 134 12.10 -14.39 -12.59
N ASP A 135 10.86 -14.41 -12.10
CA ASP A 135 9.70 -13.71 -12.69
C ASP A 135 9.21 -12.50 -11.86
N ASP A 136 9.87 -12.16 -10.75
CA ASP A 136 9.47 -11.05 -9.87
C ASP A 136 10.07 -9.70 -10.29
N VAL A 137 9.32 -8.62 -10.04
CA VAL A 137 9.78 -7.25 -10.27
C VAL A 137 10.97 -6.93 -9.37
N VAL A 138 12.11 -6.59 -9.97
CA VAL A 138 13.33 -6.24 -9.23
C VAL A 138 13.24 -4.79 -8.77
N LEU A 139 13.04 -4.58 -7.47
CA LEU A 139 13.00 -3.25 -6.85
C LEU A 139 14.37 -2.84 -6.32
N THR A 140 14.81 -1.62 -6.65
CA THR A 140 15.96 -0.99 -6.00
C THR A 140 15.61 -0.59 -4.56
N ASP A 141 16.62 -0.28 -3.73
CA ASP A 141 16.37 0.23 -2.38
C ASP A 141 15.61 1.59 -2.40
N GLU A 142 15.82 2.40 -3.45
CA GLU A 142 15.09 3.65 -3.65
C GLU A 142 13.62 3.38 -4.00
N ASP A 143 13.33 2.43 -4.89
CA ASP A 143 11.96 2.01 -5.22
C ASP A 143 11.24 1.49 -3.98
N LYS A 144 11.89 0.61 -3.21
CA LYS A 144 11.33 0.07 -1.97
C LYS A 144 11.02 1.18 -0.97
N GLY A 145 11.92 2.15 -0.84
CA GLY A 145 11.75 3.35 -0.03
C GLY A 145 10.52 4.15 -0.41
N PHE A 146 10.44 4.51 -1.68
CA PHE A 146 9.35 5.28 -2.25
C PHE A 146 8.00 4.54 -2.11
N LEU A 147 7.94 3.28 -2.53
CA LEU A 147 6.73 2.47 -2.49
C LEU A 147 6.24 2.22 -1.06
N PHE A 148 7.14 2.05 -0.10
CA PHE A 148 6.73 1.93 1.30
C PHE A 148 6.09 3.21 1.82
N LEU A 149 6.63 4.38 1.54
CA LEU A 149 6.02 5.66 1.93
C LEU A 149 4.63 5.82 1.28
N LEU A 150 4.53 5.51 -0.01
CA LEU A 150 3.27 5.53 -0.76
C LEU A 150 2.22 4.61 -0.13
N LEU A 151 2.57 3.33 0.08
CA LEU A 151 1.65 2.30 0.57
C LEU A 151 1.31 2.48 2.06
N LYS A 152 2.25 2.97 2.87
CA LYS A 152 1.98 3.37 4.26
C LYS A 152 0.90 4.45 4.31
N THR A 153 1.00 5.44 3.43
CA THR A 153 0.00 6.52 3.32
C THR A 153 -1.37 5.95 2.97
N VAL A 154 -1.45 4.99 2.04
CA VAL A 154 -2.70 4.28 1.72
C VAL A 154 -3.27 3.56 2.95
N VAL A 155 -2.44 2.80 3.68
CA VAL A 155 -2.87 2.05 4.88
C VAL A 155 -3.41 2.99 5.96
N ASP A 156 -2.72 4.09 6.24
CA ASP A 156 -3.12 5.03 7.30
C ASP A 156 -4.43 5.77 6.96
N LEU A 157 -4.59 6.18 5.69
CA LEU A 157 -5.83 6.78 5.21
C LEU A 157 -7.00 5.82 5.33
N LEU A 158 -6.82 4.56 4.91
CA LEU A 158 -7.86 3.56 4.97
C LEU A 158 -8.21 3.18 6.41
N ASP A 159 -7.23 3.04 7.32
CA ASP A 159 -7.49 2.80 8.75
C ASP A 159 -8.31 3.93 9.39
N LYS A 160 -8.02 5.19 9.01
CA LYS A 160 -8.74 6.38 9.49
C LYS A 160 -10.16 6.46 8.94
N LYS A 161 -10.42 5.89 7.76
CA LYS A 161 -11.67 6.08 6.99
C LYS A 161 -12.61 4.89 7.00
N THR A 162 -12.16 3.75 7.52
CA THR A 162 -12.92 2.51 7.59
C THR A 162 -13.60 2.37 8.95
N TYR A 163 -14.91 2.06 8.96
CA TYR A 163 -15.74 1.94 10.15
C TYR A 163 -16.79 0.81 10.03
#